data_AF-A0A9P0JXE5-F1
#
_entry.id   AF-A0A9P0JXE5-F1
#
_cell.length_a   1.000
_cell.length_b   1.000
_cell.length_c   1.000
_cell.angle_alpha   90.00
_cell.angle_beta   90.00
_cell.angle_gamma   90.00
#
_symmetry.space_group_name_H-M   'P 1'
#
loop_
_entity.id
_entity.type
_entity.pdbx_description
1 polymer ?
#
loop_
_entity_poly.entity_id
_entity_poly.type
_entity_poly.pdbx_seq_one_letter_code
_entity_poly.pdbx_strand_id
1 'polypeptide(L)'
;MSRIKNQLFIKTIMEWKQSYRHRRPESTALIHTIDTFQGNIKLFVSLQEGASKPKILYPYGSNSDMLPDADMVTHIAKSALSMTHKLSFNVGSIYNVCGLTFGSIIDYLAITRGLNFSYVMHINNRLIQPNASKIQKVGKDVVVTITSMAKEAKSWCDSQAF
;
A
#
# COMPACT_ATOMS: atom_id res chain seq x y z
N MET A 1 16.14 -2.52 -29.44
CA MET A 1 15.33 -3.00 -28.29
C MET A 1 14.21 -3.88 -28.82
N SER A 2 14.23 -5.19 -28.58
CA SER A 2 13.15 -6.09 -29.01
C SER A 2 11.92 -5.83 -28.14
N ARG A 3 10.77 -5.53 -28.76
CA ARG A 3 9.49 -5.39 -28.06
C ARG A 3 9.12 -6.75 -27.46
N ILE A 4 8.91 -6.81 -26.16
CA ILE A 4 8.32 -7.98 -25.50
C ILE A 4 6.95 -8.22 -26.13
N LYS A 5 6.69 -9.44 -26.61
CA LYS A 5 5.39 -9.80 -27.17
C LYS A 5 4.33 -9.73 -26.06
N ASN A 6 3.25 -8.98 -26.27
CA ASN A 6 2.19 -8.78 -25.28
C ASN A 6 1.71 -10.09 -24.63
N GLN A 7 1.57 -11.17 -25.40
CA GLN A 7 1.16 -12.47 -24.87
C GLN A 7 2.15 -13.06 -23.85
N LEU A 8 3.46 -12.88 -24.08
CA LEU A 8 4.49 -13.33 -23.13
C LEU A 8 4.44 -12.49 -21.86
N PHE A 9 4.27 -11.17 -21.99
CA PHE A 9 4.12 -10.28 -20.85
C PHE A 9 2.89 -10.63 -20.00
N ILE A 10 1.74 -10.83 -20.63
CA ILE A 10 0.50 -11.24 -19.95
C ILE A 10 0.67 -12.60 -19.28
N LYS A 11 1.26 -13.58 -19.97
CA LYS A 11 1.53 -14.91 -19.40
C LYS A 11 2.44 -14.81 -18.17
N THR A 12 3.55 -14.07 -18.25
CA THR A 12 4.47 -13.87 -17.13
C THR A 12 3.81 -13.14 -15.96
N ILE A 13 2.92 -12.18 -16.21
CA ILE A 13 2.13 -11.53 -15.15
C ILE A 13 1.15 -12.52 -14.50
N MET A 14 0.49 -13.36 -15.29
CA MET A 14 -0.46 -14.36 -14.77
C MET A 14 0.26 -15.45 -13.97
N GLU A 15 1.38 -15.95 -14.47
CA GLU A 15 2.25 -16.90 -13.75
C GLU A 15 2.79 -16.27 -12.47
N TRP A 16 3.22 -15.00 -12.51
CA TRP A 16 3.64 -14.26 -11.32
C TRP A 16 2.50 -14.13 -10.30
N LYS A 17 1.28 -13.75 -10.73
CA LYS A 17 0.09 -13.65 -9.86
C LYS A 17 -0.28 -14.98 -9.21
N GLN A 18 -0.30 -16.07 -9.98
CA GLN A 18 -0.59 -17.42 -9.47
C GLN A 18 0.50 -17.91 -8.51
N SER A 19 1.77 -17.66 -8.86
CA SER A 19 2.90 -18.01 -8.01
C SER A 19 2.86 -17.23 -6.70
N TYR A 20 2.56 -15.93 -6.73
CA TYR A 20 2.50 -15.08 -5.54
C TYR A 20 1.50 -15.61 -4.49
N ARG A 21 0.35 -16.15 -4.94
CA ARG A 21 -0.68 -16.74 -4.07
C ARG A 21 -0.22 -17.98 -3.29
N HIS A 22 0.77 -18.72 -3.81
CA HIS A 22 1.14 -20.04 -3.31
C HIS A 22 2.64 -20.22 -3.00
N ARG A 23 3.47 -19.19 -3.22
CA ARG A 23 4.94 -19.33 -3.07
C ARG A 23 5.38 -19.51 -1.63
N ARG A 24 4.61 -18.98 -0.68
CA ARG A 24 4.96 -18.93 0.74
C ARG A 24 3.72 -19.17 1.61
N PRO A 25 3.83 -19.99 2.68
CA PRO A 25 2.72 -20.22 3.59
C PRO A 25 2.23 -18.92 4.25
N GLU A 26 3.13 -17.95 4.50
CA GLU A 26 2.77 -16.66 5.09
C GLU A 26 1.92 -15.80 4.15
N SER A 27 2.29 -15.75 2.86
CA SER A 27 1.48 -15.05 1.84
C SER A 27 0.13 -15.71 1.65
N THR A 28 0.09 -17.04 1.70
CA THR A 28 -1.15 -17.82 1.60
C THR A 28 -2.06 -17.53 2.80
N ALA A 29 -1.53 -17.54 4.01
CA ALA A 29 -2.27 -17.25 5.23
C ALA A 29 -2.80 -15.80 5.25
N LEU A 30 -1.98 -14.83 4.81
CA LEU A 30 -2.39 -13.43 4.70
C LEU A 30 -3.54 -13.27 3.70
N ILE A 31 -3.40 -13.81 2.49
CA ILE A 31 -4.45 -13.76 1.48
C ILE A 31 -5.70 -14.45 2.03
N HIS A 32 -5.61 -15.66 2.56
CA HIS A 32 -6.75 -16.37 3.15
C HIS A 32 -7.47 -15.54 4.23
N THR A 33 -6.72 -14.84 5.08
CA THR A 33 -7.30 -13.96 6.10
C THR A 33 -8.06 -12.80 5.46
N ILE A 34 -7.47 -12.16 4.45
CA ILE A 34 -8.13 -11.08 3.71
C ILE A 34 -9.38 -11.61 3.00
N ASP A 35 -9.33 -12.78 2.37
CA ASP A 35 -10.47 -13.44 1.73
C ASP A 35 -11.62 -13.66 2.73
N THR A 36 -11.27 -14.16 3.92
CA THR A 36 -12.23 -14.49 4.98
C THR A 36 -12.93 -13.24 5.51
N PHE A 37 -12.20 -12.12 5.62
CA PHE A 37 -12.70 -10.89 6.26
C PHE A 37 -12.87 -9.71 5.30
N GLN A 38 -12.89 -9.93 3.99
CA GLN A 38 -12.87 -8.85 2.98
C GLN A 38 -13.98 -7.81 3.16
N GLY A 39 -15.18 -8.21 3.62
CA GLY A 39 -16.29 -7.28 3.88
C GLY A 39 -16.05 -6.36 5.09
N ASN A 40 -15.20 -6.80 6.03
CA ASN A 40 -14.92 -6.12 7.29
C ASN A 40 -13.61 -5.31 7.25
N ILE A 41 -12.67 -5.68 6.38
CA ILE A 41 -11.42 -4.96 6.21
C ILE A 41 -11.69 -3.68 5.42
N LYS A 42 -11.65 -2.52 6.11
CA LYS A 42 -11.82 -1.20 5.48
C LYS A 42 -10.51 -0.49 5.18
N LEU A 43 -9.41 -0.88 5.82
CA LEU A 43 -8.09 -0.30 5.64
C LEU A 43 -7.05 -1.41 5.71
N PHE A 44 -6.13 -1.44 4.73
CA PHE A 44 -4.97 -2.32 4.75
C PHE A 44 -3.70 -1.47 4.63
N VAL A 45 -2.77 -1.64 5.57
CA VAL A 45 -1.47 -0.95 5.54
C VAL A 45 -0.35 -1.98 5.68
N SER A 46 0.49 -2.08 4.65
CA SER A 46 1.72 -2.84 4.70
C SER A 46 2.86 -1.94 5.15
N LEU A 47 3.33 -2.13 6.38
CA LEU A 47 4.50 -1.44 6.93
C LEU A 47 5.77 -2.07 6.37
N GLN A 48 6.64 -1.24 5.79
CA GLN A 48 7.88 -1.70 5.15
C GLN A 48 9.03 -0.72 5.39
N GLU A 49 10.26 -1.21 5.25
CA GLU A 49 11.43 -0.33 5.09
C GLU A 49 11.57 0.07 3.62
N GLY A 50 11.82 1.35 3.36
CA GLY A 50 12.03 1.90 2.02
C GLY A 50 13.52 2.12 1.72
N ALA A 51 13.82 2.60 0.52
CA ALA A 51 15.21 2.85 0.10
C ALA A 51 15.76 4.23 0.48
N SER A 52 14.91 5.19 0.85
CA SER A 52 15.36 6.59 1.04
C SER A 52 14.50 7.36 2.03
N LYS A 53 13.46 8.05 1.54
CA LYS A 53 12.58 8.90 2.33
C LYS A 53 11.33 8.13 2.76
N PRO A 54 10.70 8.52 3.88
CA PRO A 54 9.39 8.00 4.24
C PRO A 54 8.36 8.26 3.13
N LYS A 55 7.54 7.25 2.83
CA LYS A 55 6.51 7.34 1.78
C LYS A 55 5.24 6.63 2.22
N ILE A 56 4.08 7.13 1.77
CA ILE A 56 2.81 6.38 1.81
C ILE A 56 2.39 6.21 0.36
N LEU A 57 2.31 4.96 -0.07
CA LEU A 57 2.06 4.60 -1.46
C LEU A 57 0.71 3.90 -1.55
N TYR A 58 -0.07 4.26 -2.56
CA TYR A 58 -1.31 3.58 -2.92
C TYR A 58 -1.21 2.98 -4.34
N PRO A 59 -2.13 2.10 -4.76
CA PRO A 59 -2.12 1.54 -6.10
C PRO A 59 -2.29 2.60 -7.21
N TYR A 60 -1.90 2.37 -8.45
CA TYR A 60 -1.21 1.18 -8.94
C TYR A 60 0.29 1.43 -9.10
N GLY A 61 1.08 0.36 -9.05
CA GLY A 61 2.49 0.34 -9.46
C GLY A 61 2.68 -0.18 -10.88
N SER A 62 1.77 -1.05 -11.33
CA SER A 62 1.85 -1.74 -12.61
C SER A 62 1.40 -0.91 -13.82
N ASN A 63 0.70 0.20 -13.60
CA ASN A 63 0.25 1.12 -14.66
C ASN A 63 0.07 2.54 -14.10
N SER A 64 -0.21 3.49 -15.00
CA SER A 64 -0.51 4.89 -14.68
C SER A 64 -2.00 5.16 -14.48
N ASP A 65 -2.83 4.13 -14.38
CA ASP A 65 -4.27 4.29 -14.26
C ASP A 65 -4.62 4.84 -12.87
N MET A 66 -5.70 5.62 -12.79
CA MET A 66 -6.20 6.15 -11.53
C MET A 66 -7.15 5.17 -10.86
N LEU A 67 -7.10 5.12 -9.53
CA LEU A 67 -8.13 4.43 -8.74
C LEU A 67 -9.47 5.18 -8.87
N PRO A 68 -10.62 4.47 -8.81
CA PRO A 68 -11.94 5.10 -8.86
C PRO A 68 -12.13 6.24 -7.84
N ASP A 69 -11.58 6.09 -6.63
CA ASP A 69 -11.65 7.07 -5.54
C ASP A 69 -10.29 7.73 -5.25
N ALA A 70 -9.47 7.98 -6.27
CA ALA A 70 -8.07 8.42 -6.12
C ALA A 70 -7.89 9.68 -5.23
N ASP A 71 -8.83 10.62 -5.30
CA ASP A 71 -8.81 11.84 -4.47
C ASP A 71 -9.00 11.50 -2.99
N MET A 72 -9.95 10.62 -2.67
CA MET A 72 -10.20 10.19 -1.29
C MET A 72 -9.06 9.33 -0.76
N VAL A 73 -8.54 8.40 -1.57
CA VAL A 73 -7.35 7.60 -1.23
C VAL A 73 -6.16 8.51 -0.91
N THR A 74 -5.95 9.55 -1.73
CA THR A 74 -4.90 10.54 -1.50
C THR A 74 -5.17 11.37 -0.25
N HIS A 75 -6.43 11.76 -0.01
CA HIS A 75 -6.83 12.51 1.18
C HIS A 75 -6.56 11.72 2.46
N ILE A 76 -6.99 10.45 2.53
CA ILE A 76 -6.72 9.56 3.68
C ILE A 76 -5.21 9.40 3.89
N ALA A 77 -4.44 9.19 2.83
CA ALA A 77 -2.99 9.09 2.97
C ALA A 77 -2.33 10.39 3.46
N LYS A 78 -2.90 11.56 3.15
CA LYS A 78 -2.41 12.87 3.58
C LYS A 78 -2.94 13.32 4.94
N SER A 79 -4.07 12.78 5.44
CA SER A 79 -4.61 13.12 6.77
C SER A 79 -3.65 12.78 7.90
N ALA A 80 -2.72 11.88 7.62
CA ALA A 80 -1.60 11.53 8.48
C ALA A 80 -0.55 12.67 8.62
N LEU A 81 -0.35 13.47 7.57
CA LEU A 81 0.71 14.49 7.51
C LEU A 81 0.45 15.70 8.40
N SER A 82 -0.82 16.03 8.65
CA SER A 82 -1.20 17.20 9.45
C SER A 82 -0.91 17.03 10.95
N MET A 83 -0.77 15.79 11.42
CA MET A 83 -0.59 15.47 12.85
C MET A 83 0.84 15.08 13.22
N THR A 84 1.72 14.81 12.25
CA THR A 84 3.10 14.41 12.49
C THR A 84 4.06 15.57 12.27
N HIS A 85 4.67 16.09 13.34
CA HIS A 85 5.63 17.18 13.25
C HIS A 85 7.02 16.77 12.71
N LYS A 86 7.29 15.47 12.48
CA LYS A 86 8.67 14.98 12.21
C LYS A 86 8.85 14.08 10.98
N LEU A 87 7.85 13.28 10.60
CA LEU A 87 7.91 12.46 9.39
C LEU A 87 7.12 13.11 8.26
N SER A 88 7.83 13.67 7.28
CA SER A 88 7.23 14.13 6.03
C SER A 88 7.17 12.96 5.05
N PHE A 89 6.03 12.27 4.99
CA PHE A 89 5.82 11.22 4.00
C PHE A 89 5.57 11.83 2.61
N ASN A 90 6.27 11.32 1.60
CA ASN A 90 5.85 11.56 0.22
C ASN A 90 4.66 10.64 -0.11
N VAL A 91 3.58 11.20 -0.64
CA VAL A 91 2.32 10.49 -0.89
C VAL A 91 2.03 10.44 -2.38
N GLY A 92 1.66 9.27 -2.89
CA GLY A 92 1.22 9.11 -4.27
C GLY A 92 1.06 7.64 -4.68
N SER A 93 0.64 7.40 -5.92
CA SER A 93 0.61 6.03 -6.44
C SER A 93 2.03 5.45 -6.51
N ILE A 94 2.14 4.12 -6.41
CA ILE A 94 3.43 3.44 -6.56
C ILE A 94 4.06 3.84 -7.90
N TYR A 95 3.30 3.86 -9.00
CA TYR A 95 3.81 4.21 -10.32
C TYR A 95 4.37 5.64 -10.36
N ASN A 96 3.65 6.61 -9.78
CA ASN A 96 4.08 8.01 -9.80
C ASN A 96 5.30 8.27 -8.92
N VAL A 97 5.39 7.59 -7.76
CA VAL A 97 6.44 7.87 -6.76
C VAL A 97 7.67 6.97 -6.91
N CYS A 98 7.51 5.77 -7.46
CA CYS A 98 8.56 4.76 -7.59
C CYS A 98 8.82 4.32 -9.03
N GLY A 99 7.99 4.74 -10.00
CA GLY A 99 8.01 4.23 -11.36
C GLY A 99 7.31 2.86 -11.49
N LEU A 100 7.34 2.31 -12.70
CA LEU A 100 6.74 1.02 -13.03
C LEU A 100 7.26 -0.08 -12.08
N THR A 101 6.36 -0.58 -11.24
CA THR A 101 6.65 -1.56 -10.19
C THR A 101 5.65 -2.69 -10.27
N PHE A 102 6.15 -3.92 -10.41
CA PHE A 102 5.30 -5.09 -10.41
C PHE A 102 5.30 -5.77 -9.04
N GLY A 103 4.14 -6.32 -8.73
CA GLY A 103 4.02 -7.32 -7.69
C GLY A 103 3.85 -6.84 -6.27
N SER A 104 3.28 -5.65 -6.14
CA SER A 104 2.79 -5.14 -4.88
C SER A 104 1.54 -5.88 -4.43
N ILE A 105 1.46 -6.23 -3.14
CA ILE A 105 0.25 -6.80 -2.53
C ILE A 105 -0.95 -5.84 -2.67
N ILE A 106 -0.72 -4.54 -2.56
CA ILE A 106 -1.80 -3.55 -2.64
C ILE A 106 -2.37 -3.41 -4.06
N ASP A 107 -1.54 -3.57 -5.10
CA ASP A 107 -2.02 -3.68 -6.49
C ASP A 107 -2.90 -4.92 -6.65
N TYR A 108 -2.45 -6.06 -6.11
CA TYR A 108 -3.22 -7.30 -6.14
C TYR A 108 -4.58 -7.14 -5.45
N LEU A 109 -4.61 -6.54 -4.26
CA LEU A 109 -5.84 -6.34 -3.49
C LEU A 109 -6.80 -5.35 -4.17
N ALA A 110 -6.29 -4.25 -4.72
CA ALA A 110 -7.11 -3.31 -5.48
C ALA A 110 -7.73 -3.96 -6.73
N ILE A 111 -6.95 -4.75 -7.50
CA ILE A 111 -7.44 -5.41 -8.72
C ILE A 111 -8.43 -6.53 -8.40
N THR A 112 -8.12 -7.36 -7.41
CA THR A 112 -8.87 -8.62 -7.21
C THR A 112 -10.00 -8.51 -6.22
N ARG A 113 -9.98 -7.52 -5.31
CA ARG A 113 -10.91 -7.42 -4.18
C ARG A 113 -11.56 -6.06 -4.01
N GLY A 114 -11.19 -5.07 -4.82
CA GLY A 114 -11.74 -3.72 -4.69
C GLY A 114 -11.44 -3.08 -3.32
N LEU A 115 -10.35 -3.49 -2.66
CA LEU A 115 -9.95 -2.87 -1.40
C LEU A 115 -9.22 -1.55 -1.70
N ASN A 116 -10.03 -0.49 -1.87
CA ASN A 116 -9.56 0.82 -2.34
C ASN A 116 -8.57 1.47 -1.35
N PHE A 117 -8.79 1.31 -0.04
CA PHE A 117 -7.90 1.84 1.00
C PHE A 117 -6.82 0.84 1.37
N SER A 118 -5.92 0.59 0.42
CA SER A 118 -4.74 -0.26 0.61
C SER A 118 -3.46 0.53 0.38
N TYR A 119 -2.52 0.48 1.33
CA TYR A 119 -1.33 1.31 1.34
C TYR A 119 -0.06 0.52 1.65
N VAL A 120 1.07 0.97 1.10
CA VAL A 120 2.42 0.62 1.57
C VAL A 120 3.01 1.84 2.26
N MET A 121 3.47 1.69 3.49
CA MET A 121 4.11 2.76 4.25
C MET A 121 5.58 2.43 4.47
N HIS A 122 6.45 3.20 3.81
CA HIS A 122 7.89 3.16 4.02
C HIS A 122 8.26 4.06 5.19
N ILE A 123 8.80 3.48 6.27
CA ILE A 123 9.01 4.19 7.55
C ILE A 123 10.47 4.54 7.83
N ASN A 124 11.42 3.78 7.27
CA ASN A 124 12.86 3.99 7.45
C ASN A 124 13.62 3.59 6.19
N ASN A 125 14.85 4.09 6.05
CA ASN A 125 15.78 3.60 5.04
C ASN A 125 16.33 2.23 5.47
N ARG A 126 16.07 1.19 4.68
CA ARG A 126 16.55 -0.18 4.89
C ARG A 126 18.08 -0.31 4.97
N LEU A 127 18.81 0.65 4.40
CA LEU A 127 20.27 0.67 4.42
C LEU A 127 20.83 1.22 5.73
N ILE A 128 19.99 1.77 6.60
CA ILE A 128 20.41 2.41 7.85
C ILE A 128 19.74 1.71 9.02
N GLN A 129 20.53 0.98 9.80
CA GLN A 129 20.05 0.35 11.02
C GLN A 129 19.69 1.42 12.06
N PRO A 130 18.42 1.52 12.47
CA PRO A 130 18.00 2.54 13.41
C PRO A 130 18.41 2.16 14.83
N ASN A 131 18.83 3.14 15.63
CA ASN A 131 19.01 2.95 17.08
C ASN A 131 17.65 2.90 17.80
N ALA A 132 17.65 2.38 19.04
CA ALA A 132 16.44 2.21 19.84
C ALA A 132 15.62 3.50 20.01
N SER A 133 16.28 4.66 20.20
CA SER A 133 15.59 5.96 20.32
C SER A 133 14.86 6.33 19.03
N LYS A 134 15.48 6.11 17.87
CA LYS A 134 14.86 6.36 16.57
C LYS A 134 13.68 5.42 16.33
N ILE A 135 13.81 4.13 16.67
CA ILE A 135 12.71 3.16 16.56
C ILE A 135 11.50 3.63 17.37
N GLN A 136 11.68 4.03 18.62
CA GLN A 136 10.58 4.50 19.46
C GLN A 136 9.91 5.76 18.90
N LYS A 137 10.68 6.72 18.40
CA LYS A 137 10.15 7.95 17.81
C LYS A 137 9.35 7.66 16.54
N VAL A 138 9.91 6.89 15.62
CA VAL A 138 9.24 6.49 14.37
C VAL A 138 8.00 5.65 14.67
N GLY A 139 8.07 4.73 15.63
CA GLY A 139 6.92 3.92 16.04
C GLY A 139 5.75 4.76 16.53
N LYS A 140 6.01 5.79 17.35
CA LYS A 140 4.96 6.74 17.79
C LYS A 140 4.33 7.48 16.61
N ASP A 141 5.15 7.98 15.69
CA ASP A 141 4.65 8.70 14.52
C ASP A 141 3.82 7.78 13.61
N VAL A 142 4.25 6.53 13.41
CA VAL A 142 3.52 5.52 12.62
C VAL A 142 2.16 5.20 13.24
N VAL A 143 2.08 5.03 14.57
CA VAL A 143 0.81 4.76 15.25
C VAL A 143 -0.16 5.93 15.08
N VAL A 144 0.31 7.17 15.24
CA VAL A 144 -0.52 8.37 15.02
C VAL A 144 -1.01 8.45 13.58
N THR A 145 -0.10 8.20 12.63
CA THR A 145 -0.36 8.20 11.19
C THR A 145 -1.46 7.20 10.83
N ILE A 146 -1.30 5.94 11.21
CA ILE A 146 -2.29 4.88 10.92
C ILE A 146 -3.62 5.14 11.61
N THR A 147 -3.60 5.67 12.85
CA THR A 147 -4.82 6.00 13.57
C THR A 147 -5.62 7.10 12.86
N SER A 148 -4.94 8.13 12.34
CA SER A 148 -5.57 9.19 11.54
C SER A 148 -6.19 8.62 10.25
N MET A 149 -5.41 7.83 9.51
CA MET A 149 -5.89 7.16 8.29
C MET A 149 -7.12 6.28 8.56
N ALA A 150 -7.12 5.52 9.66
CA ALA A 150 -8.21 4.65 10.04
C ALA A 150 -9.49 5.41 10.37
N LYS A 151 -9.39 6.56 11.05
CA LYS A 151 -10.53 7.42 11.37
C LYS A 151 -11.17 7.98 10.10
N GLU A 152 -10.37 8.52 9.18
CA GLU A 152 -10.86 9.06 7.91
C GLU A 152 -11.47 7.98 7.03
N ALA A 153 -10.80 6.83 6.90
CA ALA A 153 -11.31 5.69 6.14
C ALA A 153 -12.65 5.20 6.70
N LYS A 154 -12.79 5.14 8.04
CA LYS A 154 -14.05 4.77 8.69
C LYS A 154 -15.15 5.79 8.39
N SER A 155 -14.88 7.07 8.62
CA SER A 155 -15.83 8.17 8.37
C SER A 155 -16.39 8.13 6.95
N TRP A 156 -15.52 7.92 5.97
CA TRP A 156 -15.94 7.79 4.57
C TRP A 156 -16.78 6.53 4.33
N CYS A 157 -16.37 5.37 4.84
CA CYS A 157 -17.15 4.14 4.72
C CYS A 157 -18.55 4.30 5.31
N ASP A 158 -18.67 4.95 6.47
CA ASP A 158 -19.94 5.20 7.15
C ASP A 158 -20.84 6.16 6.32
N SER A 159 -20.25 7.11 5.60
CA SER A 159 -20.98 8.05 4.74
C SER A 159 -21.56 7.44 3.45
N GLN A 160 -21.00 6.32 2.99
CA GLN A 160 -21.45 5.61 1.77
C GLN A 160 -22.50 4.52 2.07
N ALA A 161 -22.78 4.25 3.34
CA ALA A 161 -23.72 3.21 3.77
C ALA A 161 -25.19 3.68 3.79
N PHE A 162 -25.48 4.89 3.32
CA PHE A 162 -26.80 5.53 3.28
C PHE A 162 -27.21 5.90 1.85
#